data_AF-A0A9P6BJ38-F1
#
_entry.id   AF-A0A9P6BJ38-F1
#
_cell.length_a   1.000
_cell.length_b   1.000
_cell.length_c   1.000
_cell.angle_alpha   90.00
_cell.angle_beta   90.00
_cell.angle_gamma   90.00
#
_symmetry.space_group_name_H-M   'P 1'
#
loop_
_entity.id
_entity.type
_entity.pdbx_description
1 polymer ?
#
loop_
_entity_poly.entity_id
_entity_poly.type
_entity_poly.pdbx_seq_one_letter_code
_entity_poly.pdbx_strand_id
1 'polypeptide(L)'
;NFLYEFYNRKDLVENMISIAKRNYENRGMASQANHTMVLIPGGAGIGKSRAGWESQYLLSHAEKFEINTGSLSNGLLSALESPLYLYIDFSSGHQYNQQLDRFPSSESAEYTRSASIRIGLRVALAAGLVRRLDDETLNNLAIDDFSIGNVLKRILELRSQSNGHELEAIIIHMDEYQQYIDSLQGYMKLTWDDARKEFKQMLKEIGNVMRNSQDDGYQFFILQYVLGRQLRTYTFYLLNIGSE
;
A
#
# COMPACT_ATOMS: atom_id res chain seq x y z
N ASN A 1 8.61 -24.50 5.87
CA ASN A 1 8.78 -25.12 4.54
C ASN A 1 7.45 -25.20 3.83
N PHE A 2 7.27 -24.44 2.75
CA PHE A 2 6.07 -24.52 1.91
C PHE A 2 6.22 -25.69 0.92
N LEU A 3 5.19 -26.55 0.84
CA LEU A 3 5.16 -27.78 0.03
C LEU A 3 5.03 -27.55 -1.49
N TYR A 4 4.82 -26.30 -1.93
CA TYR A 4 4.67 -25.94 -3.33
C TYR A 4 5.71 -24.90 -3.75
N GLU A 5 6.38 -25.20 -4.87
CA GLU A 5 7.37 -24.34 -5.49
C GLU A 5 6.69 -23.10 -6.08
N PHE A 6 7.23 -21.93 -5.75
CA PHE A 6 6.73 -20.67 -6.28
C PHE A 6 7.50 -20.37 -7.58
N TYR A 7 6.86 -20.63 -8.72
CA TYR A 7 7.47 -20.49 -10.04
C TYR A 7 7.81 -19.01 -10.35
N ASN A 8 8.90 -18.79 -11.09
CA ASN A 8 9.42 -17.47 -11.48
C ASN A 8 9.74 -16.53 -10.30
N ARG A 9 10.07 -17.10 -9.14
CA ARG A 9 10.41 -16.34 -7.93
C ARG A 9 11.60 -15.42 -8.10
N LYS A 10 12.63 -15.84 -8.83
CA LYS A 10 13.82 -15.03 -9.12
C LYS A 10 13.42 -13.75 -9.88
N ASP A 11 12.73 -13.91 -11.01
CA ASP A 11 12.27 -12.79 -11.84
C ASP A 11 11.37 -11.83 -11.05
N LEU A 12 10.50 -12.37 -10.18
CA LEU A 12 9.68 -11.54 -9.30
C LEU A 12 10.55 -10.68 -8.37
N VAL A 13 11.54 -11.29 -7.72
CA VAL A 13 12.44 -10.59 -6.79
C VAL A 13 13.29 -9.55 -7.52
N GLU A 14 13.82 -9.87 -8.71
CA GLU A 14 14.56 -8.92 -9.55
C GLU A 14 13.70 -7.68 -9.90
N ASN A 15 12.46 -7.92 -10.32
CA ASN A 15 11.51 -6.84 -10.61
C ASN A 15 11.17 -6.01 -9.37
N MET A 16 10.92 -6.65 -8.22
CA MET A 16 10.64 -5.93 -6.96
C MET A 16 11.83 -5.09 -6.51
N ILE A 17 13.07 -5.57 -6.65
CA ILE A 17 14.28 -4.79 -6.35
C ILE A 17 14.43 -3.58 -7.29
N SER A 18 14.17 -3.78 -8.59
CA SER A 18 14.18 -2.69 -9.56
C SER A 18 13.16 -1.59 -9.22
N ILE A 19 11.97 -2.00 -8.79
CA ILE A 19 10.92 -1.08 -8.34
C ILE A 19 11.30 -0.38 -7.03
N ALA A 20 11.90 -1.09 -6.08
CA ALA A 20 12.41 -0.50 -4.84
C ALA A 20 13.45 0.56 -5.12
N LYS A 21 14.42 0.27 -6.01
CA LYS A 21 15.42 1.23 -6.47
C LYS A 21 14.75 2.46 -7.09
N ARG A 22 13.82 2.27 -8.01
CA ARG A 22 13.11 3.37 -8.67
C ARG A 22 12.33 4.24 -7.67
N ASN A 23 11.54 3.64 -6.79
CA ASN A 23 10.76 4.41 -5.80
C ASN A 23 11.68 5.13 -4.80
N TYR A 24 12.81 4.52 -4.42
CA TYR A 24 13.82 5.17 -3.60
C TYR A 24 14.44 6.39 -4.29
N GLU A 25 14.86 6.26 -5.55
CA GLU A 25 15.48 7.34 -6.33
C GLU A 25 14.50 8.49 -6.62
N ASN A 26 13.21 8.18 -6.74
CA ASN A 26 12.16 9.14 -7.06
C ASN A 26 11.34 9.61 -5.83
N ARG A 27 11.73 9.22 -4.61
CA ARG A 27 11.08 9.70 -3.38
C ARG A 27 11.29 11.22 -3.26
N GLY A 28 10.28 11.96 -2.83
CA GLY A 28 10.35 13.42 -2.78
C GLY A 28 10.11 14.15 -4.11
N MET A 29 9.98 13.43 -5.24
CA MET A 29 9.69 14.08 -6.52
C MET A 29 8.24 14.55 -6.61
N ALA A 30 8.02 15.75 -7.18
CA ALA A 30 6.70 16.34 -7.31
C ALA A 30 5.72 15.54 -8.20
N SER A 31 6.23 14.75 -9.15
CA SER A 31 5.42 13.94 -10.06
C SER A 31 5.19 12.52 -9.52
N GLN A 32 3.92 12.17 -9.32
CA GLN A 32 3.50 10.82 -8.93
C GLN A 32 3.70 9.79 -10.06
N ALA A 33 3.88 10.23 -11.30
CA ALA A 33 4.12 9.32 -12.43
C ALA A 33 5.48 8.59 -12.31
N ASN A 34 6.37 9.08 -11.44
CA ASN A 34 7.67 8.46 -11.17
C ASN A 34 7.60 7.37 -10.11
N HIS A 35 6.45 7.23 -9.44
CA HIS A 35 6.19 6.25 -8.40
C HIS A 35 5.50 5.03 -9.00
N THR A 36 6.07 3.85 -8.77
CA THR A 36 5.60 2.59 -9.35
C THR A 36 4.93 1.72 -8.29
N MET A 37 3.75 1.21 -8.62
CA MET A 37 3.06 0.18 -7.85
C MET A 37 3.15 -1.19 -8.56
N VAL A 38 3.14 -2.26 -7.77
CA VAL A 38 3.09 -3.64 -8.26
C VAL A 38 1.66 -4.13 -8.21
N LEU A 39 1.06 -4.42 -9.37
CA LEU A 39 -0.22 -5.11 -9.47
C LEU A 39 0.03 -6.59 -9.81
N ILE A 40 -0.44 -7.49 -8.95
CA ILE A 40 -0.39 -8.95 -9.21
C ILE A 40 -1.82 -9.44 -9.41
N PRO A 41 -2.30 -9.55 -10.66
CA PRO A 41 -3.60 -10.13 -10.95
C PRO A 41 -3.51 -11.66 -11.04
N GLY A 42 -4.61 -12.36 -10.74
CA GLY A 42 -4.77 -13.76 -11.14
C GLY A 42 -5.66 -14.59 -10.21
N GLY A 43 -5.85 -15.87 -10.54
CA GLY A 43 -6.78 -16.77 -9.84
C GLY A 43 -6.44 -17.00 -8.36
N ALA A 44 -7.38 -17.61 -7.62
CA ALA A 44 -7.09 -18.10 -6.27
C ALA A 44 -6.01 -19.20 -6.32
N GLY A 45 -5.17 -19.29 -5.28
CA GLY A 45 -4.15 -20.34 -5.16
C GLY A 45 -2.84 -20.12 -5.94
N ILE A 46 -2.72 -19.07 -6.77
CA ILE A 46 -1.48 -18.82 -7.54
C ILE A 46 -0.33 -18.20 -6.72
N GLY A 47 -0.51 -18.03 -5.41
CA GLY A 47 0.52 -17.50 -4.53
C GLY A 47 0.67 -15.96 -4.53
N LYS A 48 -0.37 -15.20 -4.88
CA LYS A 48 -0.30 -13.71 -4.84
C LYS A 48 0.01 -13.19 -3.44
N SER A 49 -0.76 -13.59 -2.43
CA SER A 49 -0.57 -13.15 -1.05
C SER A 49 0.81 -13.56 -0.53
N ARG A 50 1.32 -14.71 -0.98
CA ARG A 50 2.70 -15.15 -0.71
C ARG A 50 3.72 -14.23 -1.38
N ALA A 51 3.53 -13.85 -2.64
CA ALA A 51 4.39 -12.89 -3.34
C ALA A 51 4.45 -11.54 -2.62
N GLY A 52 3.29 -11.00 -2.21
CA GLY A 52 3.22 -9.77 -1.42
C GLY A 52 3.91 -9.91 -0.06
N TRP A 53 3.69 -11.01 0.66
CA TRP A 53 4.37 -11.26 1.94
C TRP A 53 5.88 -11.44 1.80
N GLU A 54 6.35 -12.13 0.75
CA GLU A 54 7.77 -12.36 0.49
C GLU A 54 8.55 -11.08 0.12
N SER A 55 7.86 -10.00 -0.23
CA SER A 55 8.47 -8.70 -0.52
C SER A 55 9.13 -8.04 0.69
N GLN A 56 8.83 -8.46 1.92
CA GLN A 56 9.55 -7.96 3.10
C GLN A 56 10.95 -8.57 3.27
N TYR A 57 11.27 -9.61 2.49
CA TYR A 57 12.53 -10.35 2.56
C TYR A 57 13.36 -10.20 1.28
N LEU A 58 13.26 -9.06 0.58
CA LEU A 58 13.90 -8.88 -0.74
C LEU A 58 15.40 -9.14 -0.72
N LEU A 59 16.14 -8.65 0.28
CA LEU A 59 17.59 -8.84 0.34
C LEU A 59 17.98 -10.30 0.57
N SER A 60 17.29 -11.00 1.47
CA SER A 60 17.50 -12.43 1.71
C SER A 60 17.21 -13.25 0.45
N HIS A 61 16.16 -12.89 -0.29
CA HIS A 61 15.87 -13.52 -1.58
C HIS A 61 16.89 -13.17 -2.66
N ALA A 62 17.38 -11.92 -2.69
CA ALA A 62 18.40 -11.49 -3.63
C ALA A 62 19.68 -12.31 -3.46
N GLU A 63 20.14 -12.48 -2.23
CA GLU A 63 21.28 -13.33 -1.88
C GLU A 63 21.04 -14.77 -2.33
N LYS A 64 19.89 -15.35 -1.96
CA LYS A 64 19.52 -16.72 -2.33
C LYS A 64 19.51 -16.98 -3.83
N PHE A 65 19.11 -15.99 -4.64
CA PHE A 65 19.00 -16.13 -6.10
C PHE A 65 20.20 -15.55 -6.86
N GLU A 66 21.25 -15.13 -6.15
CA GLU A 66 22.46 -14.51 -6.70
C GLU A 66 22.14 -13.26 -7.55
N ILE A 67 21.16 -12.47 -7.11
CA ILE A 67 20.79 -11.21 -7.76
C ILE A 67 21.79 -10.14 -7.34
N ASN A 68 22.40 -9.45 -8.33
CA ASN A 68 23.40 -8.42 -8.05
C ASN A 68 22.76 -7.17 -7.43
N THR A 69 22.93 -7.02 -6.11
CA THR A 69 22.52 -5.84 -5.34
C THR A 69 23.65 -4.83 -5.13
N GLY A 70 24.87 -5.10 -5.62
CA GLY A 70 26.04 -4.23 -5.42
C GLY A 70 25.94 -2.85 -6.09
N SER A 71 24.95 -2.65 -6.98
CA SER A 71 24.63 -1.35 -7.58
C SER A 71 23.61 -0.53 -6.79
N LEU A 72 23.06 -1.08 -5.70
CA LEU A 72 22.13 -0.38 -4.83
C LEU A 72 22.89 0.49 -3.84
N SER A 73 22.37 1.68 -3.55
CA SER A 73 22.98 2.56 -2.54
C SER A 73 22.86 1.97 -1.14
N ASN A 74 23.83 2.27 -0.27
CA ASN A 74 23.83 1.81 1.13
C ASN A 74 22.55 2.22 1.89
N GLY A 75 22.00 3.41 1.62
CA GLY A 75 20.74 3.85 2.23
C GLY A 75 19.56 2.97 1.85
N LEU A 76 19.46 2.58 0.57
CA LEU A 76 18.44 1.64 0.10
C LEU A 76 18.62 0.24 0.71
N LEU A 77 19.86 -0.26 0.76
CA LEU A 77 20.15 -1.55 1.38
C LEU A 77 19.72 -1.55 2.85
N SER A 78 20.15 -0.56 3.63
CA SER A 78 19.78 -0.46 5.06
C SER A 78 18.27 -0.38 5.27
N ALA A 79 17.55 0.39 4.44
CA ALA A 79 16.10 0.48 4.54
C ALA A 79 15.38 -0.85 4.21
N LEU A 80 15.94 -1.66 3.29
CA LEU A 80 15.38 -2.96 2.91
C LEU A 80 15.76 -4.12 3.85
N GLU A 81 16.67 -3.91 4.81
CA GLU A 81 17.01 -4.92 5.83
C GLU A 81 15.86 -5.16 6.81
N SER A 82 15.12 -4.10 7.16
CA SER A 82 14.00 -4.18 8.09
C SER A 82 12.84 -3.28 7.65
N PRO A 83 12.19 -3.59 6.51
CA PRO A 83 11.10 -2.76 6.00
C PRO A 83 9.89 -2.80 6.94
N LEU A 84 9.18 -1.69 7.04
CA LEU A 84 7.87 -1.63 7.68
C LEU A 84 6.83 -2.29 6.77
N TYR A 85 6.41 -3.50 7.11
CA TYR A 85 5.40 -4.24 6.35
C TYR A 85 3.98 -4.02 6.91
N LEU A 86 3.10 -3.46 6.09
CA LEU A 86 1.72 -3.13 6.41
C LEU A 86 0.79 -3.94 5.51
N TYR A 87 0.02 -4.85 6.11
CA TYR A 87 -0.92 -5.72 5.40
C TYR A 87 -2.36 -5.24 5.55
N ILE A 88 -2.98 -4.91 4.42
CA ILE A 88 -4.38 -4.47 4.32
C ILE A 88 -5.14 -5.56 3.57
N ASP A 89 -5.98 -6.28 4.29
CA ASP A 89 -6.84 -7.33 3.73
C ASP A 89 -8.26 -6.79 3.57
N PHE A 90 -8.69 -6.53 2.33
CA PHE A 90 -10.04 -6.05 2.07
C PHE A 90 -11.12 -7.14 2.23
N SER A 91 -10.73 -8.39 2.45
CA SER A 91 -11.64 -9.49 2.82
C SER A 91 -11.85 -9.64 4.33
N SER A 92 -11.00 -8.99 5.14
CA SER A 92 -11.06 -9.11 6.60
C SER A 92 -10.51 -7.87 7.32
N GLY A 93 -11.33 -7.27 8.18
CA GLY A 93 -10.95 -6.16 9.05
C GLY A 93 -10.73 -4.81 8.36
N HIS A 94 -10.27 -4.79 7.11
CA HIS A 94 -10.04 -3.56 6.31
C HIS A 94 -11.07 -3.36 5.20
N GLN A 95 -12.13 -4.16 5.19
CA GLN A 95 -13.21 -4.13 4.21
C GLN A 95 -13.90 -2.76 4.12
N TYR A 96 -14.80 -2.61 3.15
CA TYR A 96 -15.68 -1.46 3.08
C TYR A 96 -16.47 -1.29 4.39
N ASN A 97 -16.45 -0.08 4.95
CA ASN A 97 -17.24 0.32 6.10
C ASN A 97 -18.11 1.51 5.69
N GLN A 98 -19.43 1.40 5.86
CA GLN A 98 -20.37 2.41 5.38
C GLN A 98 -20.21 3.77 6.08
N GLN A 99 -19.82 3.81 7.35
CA GLN A 99 -19.58 5.05 8.06
C GLN A 99 -18.28 5.73 7.61
N LEU A 100 -17.25 4.96 7.30
CA LEU A 100 -15.95 5.46 6.85
C LEU A 100 -15.94 5.84 5.37
N ASP A 101 -16.50 4.99 4.52
CA ASP A 101 -16.28 5.02 3.08
C ASP A 101 -17.39 5.73 2.30
N ARG A 102 -18.38 6.31 3.00
CA ARG A 102 -19.43 7.12 2.38
C ARG A 102 -18.86 8.46 1.89
N PHE A 103 -19.17 8.78 0.65
CA PHE A 103 -18.91 10.09 0.03
C PHE A 103 -20.20 10.63 -0.59
N PRO A 104 -20.31 11.95 -0.84
CA PRO A 104 -21.59 12.57 -1.06
C PRO A 104 -22.02 12.28 -2.49
N SER A 105 -23.13 11.57 -2.64
CA SER A 105 -24.02 11.76 -3.78
C SER A 105 -24.82 13.04 -3.54
N SER A 106 -24.25 14.17 -3.95
CA SER A 106 -24.91 15.47 -4.15
C SER A 106 -25.68 16.19 -3.01
N GLU A 107 -26.00 15.60 -1.84
CA GLU A 107 -26.90 16.28 -0.87
C GLU A 107 -26.49 16.26 0.62
N SER A 108 -25.38 15.63 1.02
CA SER A 108 -24.90 15.74 2.42
C SER A 108 -23.38 15.64 2.53
N ALA A 109 -22.70 16.78 2.41
CA ALA A 109 -21.25 16.88 2.51
C ALA A 109 -20.71 16.67 3.94
N GLU A 110 -21.57 16.70 4.96
CA GLU A 110 -21.21 16.79 6.38
C GLU A 110 -20.58 15.51 6.96
N TYR A 111 -20.72 14.36 6.29
CA TYR A 111 -20.21 13.06 6.78
C TYR A 111 -19.23 12.37 5.82
N THR A 112 -18.70 13.09 4.83
CA THR A 112 -17.76 12.51 3.86
C THR A 112 -16.34 12.51 4.41
N ARG A 113 -15.71 11.33 4.45
CA ARG A 113 -14.28 11.22 4.78
C ARG A 113 -13.44 11.27 3.50
N SER A 114 -12.34 12.01 3.56
CA SER A 114 -11.42 12.12 2.44
C SER A 114 -10.78 10.77 2.11
N ALA A 115 -10.32 10.58 0.87
CA ALA A 115 -9.57 9.38 0.50
C ALA A 115 -8.35 9.15 1.41
N SER A 116 -7.72 10.23 1.88
CA SER A 116 -6.55 10.19 2.75
C SER A 116 -6.87 9.61 4.13
N ILE A 117 -8.02 9.95 4.69
CA ILE A 117 -8.52 9.37 5.95
C ILE A 117 -8.90 7.91 5.76
N ARG A 118 -9.62 7.57 4.67
CA ARG A 118 -10.08 6.20 4.39
C ARG A 118 -8.92 5.21 4.29
N ILE A 119 -7.83 5.59 3.63
CA ILE A 119 -6.64 4.75 3.54
C ILE A 119 -5.77 4.86 4.80
N GLY A 120 -5.68 6.02 5.43
CA GLY A 120 -4.91 6.23 6.66
C GLY A 120 -5.44 5.38 7.83
N LEU A 121 -6.75 5.27 8.02
CA LEU A 121 -7.33 4.37 9.03
C LEU A 121 -7.02 2.89 8.77
N ARG A 122 -6.96 2.47 7.51
CA ARG A 122 -6.57 1.10 7.14
C ARG A 122 -5.09 0.84 7.39
N VAL A 123 -4.24 1.83 7.11
CA VAL A 123 -2.82 1.78 7.48
C VAL A 123 -2.65 1.76 9.00
N ALA A 124 -3.42 2.55 9.74
CA ALA A 124 -3.38 2.56 11.20
C ALA A 124 -3.82 1.23 11.82
N LEU A 125 -4.86 0.58 11.25
CA LEU A 125 -5.26 -0.77 11.62
C LEU A 125 -4.15 -1.79 11.32
N ALA A 126 -3.59 -1.76 10.11
CA ALA A 126 -2.49 -2.65 9.70
C ALA A 126 -1.23 -2.49 10.57
N ALA A 127 -0.98 -1.28 11.07
CA ALA A 127 0.13 -0.96 11.97
C ALA A 127 -0.17 -1.26 13.45
N GLY A 128 -1.39 -1.67 13.79
CA GLY A 128 -1.82 -1.91 15.17
C GLY A 128 -2.06 -0.65 16.02
N LEU A 129 -2.13 0.53 15.39
CA LEU A 129 -2.50 1.79 16.06
C LEU A 129 -4.00 1.86 16.36
N VAL A 130 -4.80 1.16 15.56
CA VAL A 130 -6.24 0.98 15.75
C VAL A 130 -6.53 -0.52 15.82
N ARG A 131 -7.42 -0.94 16.73
CA ARG A 131 -7.73 -2.38 16.90
C ARG A 131 -8.68 -2.94 15.85
N ARG A 132 -9.61 -2.12 15.36
CA ARG A 132 -10.72 -2.52 14.48
C ARG A 132 -11.37 -1.29 13.84
N LEU A 133 -12.09 -1.47 12.74
CA LEU A 133 -12.84 -0.41 12.06
C LEU A 133 -14.36 -0.68 12.14
N ASP A 134 -14.88 -0.74 13.36
CA ASP A 134 -16.33 -0.79 13.63
C ASP A 134 -16.88 0.59 14.05
N ASP A 135 -18.21 0.73 14.03
CA ASP A 135 -18.88 2.00 14.26
C ASP A 135 -18.57 2.58 15.65
N GLU A 136 -18.46 1.73 16.67
CA GLU A 136 -18.08 2.15 18.03
C GLU A 136 -16.68 2.77 18.04
N THR A 137 -15.71 2.13 17.39
CA THR A 137 -14.36 2.67 17.29
C THR A 137 -14.35 3.98 16.52
N LEU A 138 -15.02 4.04 15.36
CA LEU A 138 -15.08 5.23 14.52
C LEU A 138 -15.70 6.43 15.26
N ASN A 139 -16.76 6.21 16.04
CA ASN A 139 -17.41 7.27 16.81
C ASN A 139 -16.54 7.87 17.93
N ASN A 140 -15.56 7.11 18.43
CA ASN A 140 -14.69 7.52 19.52
C ASN A 140 -13.33 8.06 19.05
N LEU A 141 -13.03 7.96 17.76
CA LEU A 141 -11.78 8.46 17.19
C LEU A 141 -11.92 9.91 16.72
N ALA A 142 -10.86 10.70 16.94
CA ALA A 142 -10.63 11.92 16.17
C ALA A 142 -10.23 11.55 14.73
N ILE A 143 -11.21 11.12 13.93
CA ILE A 143 -11.00 10.52 12.60
C ILE A 143 -10.18 11.44 11.67
N ASP A 144 -10.31 12.75 11.81
CA ASP A 144 -9.61 13.71 10.94
C ASP A 144 -8.10 13.70 11.14
N ASP A 145 -7.62 13.21 12.30
CA ASP A 145 -6.19 13.00 12.57
C ASP A 145 -5.63 11.78 11.84
N PHE A 146 -6.48 10.89 11.31
CA PHE A 146 -6.08 9.66 10.63
C PHE A 146 -5.87 9.82 9.12
N SER A 147 -5.53 11.03 8.65
CA SER A 147 -4.98 11.18 7.30
C SER A 147 -3.72 10.30 7.15
N ILE A 148 -3.50 9.69 5.98
CA ILE A 148 -2.38 8.76 5.80
C ILE A 148 -1.01 9.39 6.09
N GLY A 149 -0.85 10.70 5.83
CA GLY A 149 0.38 11.43 6.18
C GLY A 149 0.63 11.43 7.69
N ASN A 150 -0.38 11.81 8.48
CA ASN A 150 -0.30 11.82 9.94
C ASN A 150 -0.06 10.42 10.51
N VAL A 151 -0.77 9.41 9.99
CA VAL A 151 -0.62 8.02 10.42
C VAL A 151 0.79 7.51 10.15
N LEU A 152 1.32 7.72 8.94
CA LEU A 152 2.68 7.29 8.60
C LEU A 152 3.72 8.03 9.44
N LYS A 153 3.58 9.34 9.64
CA LYS A 153 4.46 10.10 10.53
C LYS A 153 4.45 9.51 11.95
N ARG A 154 3.28 9.18 12.49
CA ARG A 154 3.16 8.57 13.81
C ARG A 154 3.83 7.19 13.88
N ILE A 155 3.69 6.36 12.85
CA ILE A 155 4.35 5.05 12.80
C ILE A 155 5.88 5.23 12.76
N LEU A 156 6.37 6.16 11.95
CA LEU A 156 7.80 6.46 11.80
C LEU A 156 8.40 7.06 13.09
N GLU A 157 7.68 7.91 13.79
CA GLU A 157 8.06 8.38 15.14
C GLU A 157 8.29 7.21 16.09
N LEU A 158 7.36 6.25 16.14
CA LEU A 158 7.46 5.07 17.02
C LEU A 158 8.59 4.13 16.59
N ARG A 159 8.81 3.97 15.28
CA ARG A 159 9.90 3.14 14.73
C ARG A 159 11.28 3.76 14.94
N SER A 160 11.44 5.06 14.72
CA SER A 160 12.72 5.76 14.85
C SER A 160 13.29 5.64 16.27
N GLN A 161 12.43 5.65 17.29
CA GLN A 161 12.80 5.39 18.69
C GLN A 161 13.39 3.98 18.91
N SER A 162 13.11 3.04 18.02
CA SER A 162 13.47 1.62 18.16
C SER A 162 14.63 1.20 17.26
N ASN A 163 14.72 1.74 16.04
CA ASN A 163 15.57 1.16 14.97
C ASN A 163 16.70 2.09 14.47
N GLY A 164 16.64 3.40 14.72
CA GLY A 164 17.74 4.33 14.35
C GLY A 164 18.04 4.49 12.85
N HIS A 165 17.21 3.96 11.94
CA HIS A 165 17.40 4.17 10.50
C HIS A 165 17.05 5.61 10.10
N GLU A 166 17.92 6.23 9.30
CA GLU A 166 17.68 7.56 8.71
C GLU A 166 16.62 7.52 7.61
N LEU A 167 16.47 6.36 6.95
CA LEU A 167 15.55 6.11 5.85
C LEU A 167 14.76 4.82 6.10
N GLU A 168 13.45 4.88 5.91
CA GLU A 168 12.55 3.74 6.11
C GLU A 168 11.96 3.23 4.79
N ALA A 169 12.02 1.92 4.55
CA ALA A 169 11.28 1.27 3.47
C ALA A 169 9.91 0.84 4.00
N ILE A 170 8.83 1.31 3.39
CA ILE A 170 7.46 0.97 3.79
C ILE A 170 6.85 0.09 2.71
N ILE A 171 6.42 -1.10 3.08
CA ILE A 171 5.68 -2.00 2.19
C ILE A 171 4.20 -1.91 2.54
N ILE A 172 3.38 -1.42 1.61
CA ILE A 172 1.91 -1.45 1.75
C ILE A 172 1.38 -2.55 0.83
N HIS A 173 0.99 -3.65 1.44
CA HIS A 173 0.43 -4.81 0.76
C HIS A 173 -1.09 -4.82 0.93
N MET A 174 -1.80 -4.54 -0.16
CA MET A 174 -3.26 -4.58 -0.26
C MET A 174 -3.72 -5.86 -0.96
N ASP A 175 -4.51 -6.67 -0.28
CA ASP A 175 -5.04 -7.94 -0.81
C ASP A 175 -6.56 -7.85 -1.00
N GLU A 176 -7.05 -8.64 -1.97
CA GLU A 176 -8.48 -8.75 -2.32
C GLU A 176 -9.19 -7.39 -2.54
N TYR A 177 -8.48 -6.41 -3.12
CA TYR A 177 -9.02 -5.05 -3.30
C TYR A 177 -10.32 -4.98 -4.11
N GLN A 178 -10.62 -5.99 -4.95
CA GLN A 178 -11.89 -6.06 -5.66
C GLN A 178 -13.07 -6.10 -4.68
N GLN A 179 -12.93 -6.75 -3.52
CA GLN A 179 -14.01 -6.84 -2.54
C GLN A 179 -14.43 -5.46 -2.02
N TYR A 180 -13.48 -4.54 -1.88
CA TYR A 180 -13.76 -3.14 -1.55
C TYR A 180 -14.52 -2.44 -2.67
N ILE A 181 -14.05 -2.58 -3.93
CA ILE A 181 -14.69 -1.95 -5.09
C ILE A 181 -16.12 -2.50 -5.28
N ASP A 182 -16.30 -3.81 -5.19
CA ASP A 182 -17.59 -4.50 -5.32
C ASP A 182 -18.57 -4.03 -4.24
N SER A 183 -18.11 -3.96 -2.99
CA SER A 183 -18.92 -3.46 -1.87
C SER A 183 -19.28 -2.00 -2.08
N LEU A 184 -18.32 -1.17 -2.46
CA LEU A 184 -18.55 0.25 -2.71
C LEU A 184 -19.56 0.45 -3.84
N GLN A 185 -19.40 -0.28 -4.94
CA GLN A 185 -20.32 -0.25 -6.08
C GLN A 185 -21.75 -0.65 -5.67
N GLY A 186 -21.88 -1.75 -4.92
CA GLY A 186 -23.18 -2.28 -4.48
C GLY A 186 -23.91 -1.38 -3.48
N TYR A 187 -23.23 -0.97 -2.41
CA TYR A 187 -23.83 -0.18 -1.34
C TYR A 187 -24.14 1.26 -1.78
N MET A 188 -23.26 1.87 -2.58
CA MET A 188 -23.44 3.25 -3.05
C MET A 188 -24.18 3.33 -4.39
N LYS A 189 -24.54 2.19 -4.99
CA LYS A 189 -25.21 2.10 -6.31
C LYS A 189 -24.47 2.85 -7.41
N LEU A 190 -23.14 2.81 -7.39
CA LEU A 190 -22.29 3.51 -8.33
C LEU A 190 -22.15 2.71 -9.63
N THR A 191 -21.66 3.38 -10.67
CA THR A 191 -21.07 2.65 -11.80
C THR A 191 -19.77 1.99 -11.35
N TRP A 192 -19.35 0.94 -12.07
CA TRP A 192 -18.05 0.30 -11.82
C TRP A 192 -16.88 1.27 -11.98
N ASP A 193 -16.97 2.22 -12.90
CA ASP A 193 -15.91 3.18 -13.17
C ASP A 193 -15.79 4.20 -12.04
N ASP A 194 -16.92 4.66 -11.48
CA ASP A 194 -16.91 5.54 -10.31
C ASP A 194 -16.34 4.81 -9.08
N ALA A 195 -16.76 3.57 -8.82
CA ALA A 195 -16.22 2.79 -7.69
C ALA A 195 -14.70 2.56 -7.82
N ARG A 196 -14.21 2.27 -9.04
CA ARG A 196 -12.77 2.17 -9.31
C ARG A 196 -12.05 3.50 -9.14
N LYS A 197 -12.65 4.60 -9.59
CA LYS A 197 -12.10 5.96 -9.44
C LYS A 197 -11.89 6.30 -7.97
N GLU A 198 -12.83 5.94 -7.11
CA GLU A 198 -12.75 6.16 -5.68
C GLU A 198 -11.65 5.33 -5.00
N PHE A 199 -11.51 4.06 -5.38
CA PHE A 199 -10.37 3.26 -4.94
C PHE A 199 -9.04 3.85 -5.42
N LYS A 200 -8.96 4.31 -6.68
CA LYS A 200 -7.78 5.00 -7.21
C LYS A 200 -7.46 6.28 -6.44
N GLN A 201 -8.44 7.03 -5.95
CA GLN A 201 -8.18 8.19 -5.07
C GLN A 201 -7.44 7.77 -3.81
N MET A 202 -7.79 6.65 -3.17
CA MET A 202 -7.03 6.14 -2.01
C MET A 202 -5.59 5.78 -2.36
N LEU A 203 -5.35 5.16 -3.53
CA LEU A 203 -3.99 4.87 -4.00
C LEU A 203 -3.20 6.16 -4.29
N LYS A 204 -3.87 7.17 -4.84
CA LYS A 204 -3.27 8.49 -5.12
C LYS A 204 -2.79 9.18 -3.85
N GLU A 205 -3.47 9.00 -2.73
CA GLU A 205 -3.05 9.58 -1.45
C GLU A 205 -1.76 8.95 -0.90
N ILE A 206 -1.51 7.66 -1.17
CA ILE A 206 -0.21 7.04 -0.88
C ILE A 206 0.89 7.70 -1.72
N GLY A 207 0.63 7.91 -3.01
CA GLY A 207 1.52 8.67 -3.89
C GLY A 207 1.75 10.09 -3.37
N ASN A 208 0.71 10.78 -2.88
CA ASN A 208 0.81 12.15 -2.34
C ASN A 208 1.80 12.20 -1.18
N VAL A 209 1.70 11.26 -0.24
CA VAL A 209 2.60 11.21 0.91
C VAL A 209 4.03 10.90 0.49
N MET A 210 4.24 10.03 -0.51
CA MET A 210 5.59 9.75 -1.01
C MET A 210 6.27 10.97 -1.67
N ARG A 211 5.51 11.95 -2.16
CA ARG A 211 6.07 13.22 -2.66
C ARG A 211 6.63 14.12 -1.55
N ASN A 212 6.07 14.03 -0.35
CA ASN A 212 6.50 14.83 0.80
C ASN A 212 7.43 14.04 1.73
N SER A 213 7.96 12.91 1.26
CA SER A 213 8.75 11.95 2.05
C SER A 213 10.15 12.44 2.46
N GLN A 214 10.47 13.71 2.23
CA GLN A 214 11.74 14.34 2.60
C GLN A 214 11.56 15.58 3.50
N ASP A 215 10.35 16.12 3.66
CA ASP A 215 10.15 17.47 4.22
C ASP A 215 9.92 17.48 5.75
N ASP A 216 9.59 16.35 6.37
CA ASP A 216 9.10 16.28 7.76
C ASP A 216 10.06 15.61 8.76
N GLY A 217 11.37 15.59 8.47
CA GLY A 217 12.40 15.02 9.36
C GLY A 217 12.47 13.49 9.38
N TYR A 218 11.57 12.82 8.66
CA TYR A 218 11.61 11.38 8.41
C TYR A 218 11.76 11.14 6.91
N GLN A 219 12.76 10.37 6.50
CA GLN A 219 12.89 9.94 5.11
C GLN A 219 12.29 8.56 4.93
N PHE A 220 11.49 8.36 3.87
CA PHE A 220 10.98 7.04 3.53
C PHE A 220 10.72 6.89 2.03
N PHE A 221 10.55 5.65 1.59
CA PHE A 221 9.94 5.33 0.30
C PHE A 221 8.94 4.19 0.46
N ILE A 222 7.98 4.11 -0.46
CA ILE A 222 6.88 3.14 -0.38
C ILE A 222 6.98 2.14 -1.53
N LEU A 223 6.87 0.86 -1.19
CA LEU A 223 6.62 -0.24 -2.09
C LEU A 223 5.16 -0.66 -1.95
N GLN A 224 4.36 -0.35 -2.97
CA GLN A 224 2.94 -0.68 -2.95
C GLN A 224 2.67 -1.96 -3.75
N TYR A 225 2.04 -2.93 -3.11
CA TYR A 225 1.57 -4.17 -3.72
C TYR A 225 0.05 -4.22 -3.67
N VAL A 226 -0.59 -4.36 -4.82
CA VAL A 226 -2.05 -4.52 -4.92
C VAL A 226 -2.32 -5.87 -5.57
N LEU A 227 -3.00 -6.74 -4.84
CA LEU A 227 -3.25 -8.11 -5.25
C LEU A 227 -4.74 -8.35 -5.41
N GLY A 228 -5.09 -9.07 -6.46
CA GLY A 228 -6.48 -9.39 -6.64
C GLY A 228 -6.78 -10.42 -7.72
N ARG A 229 -8.06 -10.74 -7.85
CA ARG A 229 -8.53 -11.75 -8.80
C ARG A 229 -8.47 -11.23 -10.24
N GLN A 230 -8.20 -12.13 -11.18
CA GLN A 230 -8.40 -11.80 -12.60
C GLN A 230 -9.90 -11.64 -12.85
N LEU A 231 -10.35 -10.41 -13.08
CA LEU A 231 -11.65 -10.11 -13.67
C LEU A 231 -11.38 -9.65 -15.10
N ARG A 232 -11.69 -10.51 -16.08
CA ARG A 232 -11.64 -10.26 -17.54
C ARG A 232 -10.37 -9.53 -18.01
N THR A 233 -9.39 -10.30 -18.46
CA THR A 233 -8.25 -9.87 -19.31
C THR A 233 -7.47 -8.65 -18.80
N TYR A 234 -6.54 -8.85 -17.85
CA TYR A 234 -5.47 -7.89 -17.64
C TYR A 234 -4.15 -8.63 -17.41
N THR A 235 -3.23 -8.36 -18.34
CA THR A 235 -1.79 -8.65 -18.32
C THR A 235 -1.14 -8.00 -17.09
N PHE A 236 0.08 -8.39 -16.72
CA PHE A 236 0.87 -7.65 -15.73
C PHE A 236 0.99 -6.19 -16.15
N TYR A 237 0.55 -5.25 -15.31
CA TYR A 237 0.74 -3.81 -15.56
C TYR A 237 1.56 -3.22 -14.42
N LEU A 238 2.72 -2.66 -14.78
CA LEU A 238 3.34 -1.60 -14.00
C LEU A 238 2.43 -0.38 -14.19
N LEU A 239 1.66 -0.04 -13.16
CA LEU A 239 0.85 1.17 -13.19
C LEU A 239 1.69 2.30 -12.60
N ASN A 240 1.90 3.37 -13.37
CA ASN A 240 2.38 4.64 -12.81
C ASN A 240 1.20 5.27 -12.07
N ILE A 241 1.42 5.74 -10.85
CA ILE A 241 0.35 6.27 -9.98
C ILE A 241 -0.26 7.57 -10.56
N GLY A 242 0.40 8.19 -11.56
CA GLY A 242 0.04 9.49 -12.14
C GLY A 242 -0.33 9.55 -13.62
N SER A 243 -0.61 8.43 -14.32
CA SER A 243 -1.13 8.53 -15.69
C SER A 243 -2.65 8.70 -15.67
N GLU A 244 -3.11 9.92 -16.01
CA GLU A 244 -4.44 10.15 -16.58
C GLU A 244 -4.59 9.37 -17.90
#